data_AF-A0A558NMB3-F1
#
_entry.id   AF-A0A558NMB3-F1
#
_cell.length_a   1.000
_cell.length_b   1.000
_cell.length_c   1.000
_cell.angle_alpha   90.00
_cell.angle_beta   90.00
_cell.angle_gamma   90.00
#
_symmetry.space_group_name_H-M   'P 1'
#
loop_
_entity.id
_entity.type
_entity.pdbx_description
1 polymer ?
#
loop_
_entity_poly.entity_id
_entity_poly.type
_entity_poly.pdbx_seq_one_letter_code
_entity_poly.pdbx_strand_id
1 'polypeptide(L)'
;MKYALQSVLFVACLLFGLTVQAADDAPRITVETTAKAMTDRLISDRELVQNQENYVEQLVDELLLPVVDHVYMAKRVLGKYWKRASMEQQKTFTIAFKEKVIRTYAGAFRAFDGQTILFEDSRLNDEGNQAIVKSQIQRVGAPPIRVDYKLYLKQKQWQVFDVIIEGVSLTKSFRDQVSLSIEQDGLAQAISKLADEYKSAAPTVKLGARAWGPYLGSNLPGFGLAADIVTTAFARAGYQVELVFAPALKIEENTSAGQLQGEIAAWQPQQASATQLYSVPYLENTLVFIKRDDDPFDYASPDMLKQHLTNKGYRLGVFNGVDYGQAFSQIAPLFHLQKLDYCSQLFREVANKSIDLALVDSWMADIELNSKEHIANHLQRVATPLASRELRVSIARSATGAEALIQAFNTGLERIKADGTYQSLLKKHNYPQ
;
A
#
# COMPACT_ATOMS: atom_id res chain seq x y z
N MET A 1 -70.53 -19.74 -39.34
CA MET A 1 -69.42 -20.67 -39.69
C MET A 1 -68.25 -20.33 -38.79
N LYS A 2 -68.05 -21.07 -37.70
CA LYS A 2 -67.08 -22.17 -37.56
C LYS A 2 -65.61 -21.73 -37.69
N TYR A 3 -64.99 -21.55 -36.52
CA TYR A 3 -63.60 -21.83 -36.06
C TYR A 3 -62.41 -21.76 -37.03
N ALA A 4 -61.36 -21.02 -36.63
CA ALA A 4 -59.98 -21.52 -36.38
C ALA A 4 -59.07 -20.32 -35.99
N LEU A 5 -58.48 -20.29 -34.77
CA LEU A 5 -57.04 -20.50 -34.46
C LEU A 5 -56.11 -19.44 -35.10
N GLN A 6 -55.13 -18.81 -34.45
CA GLN A 6 -54.50 -18.99 -33.15
C GLN A 6 -53.55 -17.79 -32.89
N SER A 7 -53.51 -17.34 -31.64
CA SER A 7 -52.32 -16.93 -30.86
C SER A 7 -51.36 -15.86 -31.41
N VAL A 8 -51.41 -14.65 -30.83
CA VAL A 8 -50.21 -14.02 -30.24
C VAL A 8 -50.56 -13.43 -28.87
N LEU A 9 -49.67 -13.76 -27.95
CA LEU A 9 -49.64 -13.61 -26.50
C LEU A 9 -49.50 -12.14 -26.04
N PHE A 10 -50.12 -11.85 -24.89
CA PHE A 10 -49.70 -10.96 -23.79
C PHE A 10 -48.37 -10.20 -23.97
N VAL A 11 -48.24 -8.93 -23.61
CA VAL A 11 -48.09 -8.47 -22.22
C VAL A 11 -48.38 -6.96 -22.14
N ALA A 12 -49.24 -6.59 -21.18
CA ALA A 12 -49.38 -5.24 -20.67
C ALA A 12 -48.23 -4.95 -19.70
N CYS A 13 -47.28 -4.08 -20.08
CA CYS A 13 -46.33 -3.49 -19.13
C CYS A 13 -46.97 -2.25 -18.49
N LEU A 14 -47.57 -2.47 -17.31
CA LEU A 14 -47.77 -1.42 -16.32
C LEU A 14 -46.38 -0.90 -15.90
N LEU A 15 -46.00 0.25 -16.47
CA LEU A 15 -44.89 1.07 -15.98
C LEU A 15 -45.32 1.68 -14.63
N PHE A 16 -45.27 0.88 -13.57
CA PHE A 16 -45.05 1.44 -12.25
C PHE A 16 -43.62 1.99 -12.26
N GLY A 17 -43.52 3.31 -12.30
CA GLY A 17 -42.29 4.02 -11.99
C GLY A 17 -41.85 3.63 -10.58
N LEU A 18 -40.92 2.69 -10.50
CA LEU A 18 -40.07 2.55 -9.33
C LEU A 18 -39.17 3.79 -9.35
N THR A 19 -39.54 4.79 -8.55
CA THR A 19 -38.59 5.78 -8.07
C THR A 19 -37.46 5.02 -7.41
N VAL A 20 -36.31 4.95 -8.09
CA VAL A 20 -35.04 4.45 -7.55
C VAL A 20 -34.60 5.44 -6.48
N GLN A 21 -35.18 5.31 -5.27
CA GLN A 21 -34.82 6.12 -4.11
C GLN A 21 -33.89 5.29 -3.23
N ALA A 22 -32.62 5.19 -3.64
CA ALA A 22 -31.57 4.55 -2.84
C ALA A 22 -30.15 5.07 -3.14
N ALA A 23 -29.97 6.02 -4.08
CA ALA A 23 -28.66 6.53 -4.48
C ALA A 23 -28.34 7.98 -4.05
N ASP A 24 -29.28 8.68 -3.38
CA ASP A 24 -29.29 10.15 -3.36
C ASP A 24 -28.52 10.84 -2.22
N ASP A 25 -27.94 10.10 -1.26
CA ASP A 25 -27.17 10.72 -0.16
C ASP A 25 -25.77 10.12 0.03
N ALA A 26 -24.95 10.22 -1.02
CA ALA A 26 -23.57 9.74 -1.00
C ALA A 26 -22.71 10.31 0.17
N PRO A 27 -22.81 11.61 0.56
CA PRO A 27 -22.06 12.12 1.71
C PRO A 27 -22.44 11.43 3.02
N ARG A 28 -23.74 11.28 3.32
CA ARG A 28 -24.19 10.60 4.54
C ARG A 28 -23.76 9.15 4.55
N ILE A 29 -23.99 8.43 3.45
CA ILE A 29 -23.59 7.02 3.32
C ILE A 29 -22.09 6.84 3.58
N THR A 30 -21.25 7.75 3.09
CA THR A 30 -19.80 7.72 3.32
C THR A 30 -19.49 7.79 4.81
N VAL A 31 -20.06 8.75 5.54
CA VAL A 31 -19.82 8.90 6.99
C VAL A 31 -20.42 7.73 7.77
N GLU A 32 -21.67 7.37 7.49
CA GLU A 32 -22.43 6.35 8.21
C GLU A 32 -21.78 4.97 8.08
N THR A 33 -21.37 4.58 6.87
CA THR A 33 -20.67 3.30 6.62
C THR A 33 -19.33 3.25 7.35
N THR A 34 -18.58 4.35 7.32
CA THR A 34 -17.28 4.44 7.99
C THR A 34 -17.44 4.38 9.51
N ALA A 35 -18.38 5.14 10.05
CA ALA A 35 -18.69 5.14 11.47
C ALA A 35 -19.12 3.74 11.93
N LYS A 36 -19.99 3.08 11.16
CA LYS A 36 -20.41 1.70 11.43
C LYS A 36 -19.24 0.73 11.44
N ALA A 37 -18.38 0.76 10.42
CA ALA A 37 -17.21 -0.11 10.35
C ALA A 37 -16.27 0.10 11.56
N MET A 38 -16.04 1.36 11.95
CA MET A 38 -15.25 1.69 13.13
C MET A 38 -15.90 1.17 14.42
N THR A 39 -17.19 1.42 14.64
CA THR A 39 -17.89 0.99 15.86
C THR A 39 -18.02 -0.53 15.95
N ASP A 40 -18.22 -1.22 14.82
CA ASP A 40 -18.27 -2.68 14.78
C ASP A 40 -16.92 -3.27 15.23
N ARG A 41 -15.80 -2.72 14.75
CA ARG A 41 -14.44 -3.14 15.15
C ARG A 41 -14.10 -2.79 16.60
N LEU A 42 -14.56 -1.63 17.10
CA LEU A 42 -14.39 -1.27 18.51
C LEU A 42 -15.10 -2.25 19.46
N ILE A 43 -16.24 -2.81 19.03
CA ILE A 43 -16.99 -3.81 19.78
C ILE A 43 -16.37 -5.21 19.60
N SER A 44 -16.09 -5.63 18.37
CA SER A 44 -15.59 -6.99 18.08
C SER A 44 -14.20 -7.22 18.66
N ASP A 45 -13.36 -6.18 18.64
CA ASP A 45 -11.94 -6.28 18.99
C ASP A 45 -11.68 -5.68 20.38
N ARG A 46 -12.68 -5.71 21.27
CA ARG A 46 -12.69 -5.00 22.56
C ARG A 46 -11.44 -5.29 23.41
N GLU A 47 -10.95 -6.53 23.44
CA GLU A 47 -9.73 -6.87 24.17
C GLU A 47 -8.48 -6.19 23.58
N LEU A 48 -8.38 -6.12 22.26
CA LEU A 48 -7.26 -5.44 21.58
C LEU A 48 -7.34 -3.92 21.79
N VAL A 49 -8.54 -3.35 21.71
CA VAL A 49 -8.77 -1.91 21.96
C VAL A 49 -8.33 -1.50 23.37
N GLN A 50 -8.50 -2.38 24.38
CA GLN A 50 -8.13 -2.11 25.77
C GLN A 50 -6.66 -2.43 26.07
N ASN A 51 -6.13 -3.51 25.53
CA ASN A 51 -4.85 -4.07 25.98
C ASN A 51 -3.70 -3.88 24.98
N GLN A 52 -3.98 -3.74 23.68
CA GLN A 52 -2.95 -3.54 22.67
C GLN A 52 -2.68 -2.04 22.50
N GLU A 53 -1.44 -1.64 22.80
CA GLU A 53 -0.96 -0.29 22.56
C GLU A 53 -1.09 0.05 21.06
N ASN A 54 -1.53 1.27 20.76
CA ASN A 54 -1.73 1.79 19.41
C ASN A 54 -2.81 1.08 18.56
N TYR A 55 -3.66 0.23 19.15
CA TYR A 55 -4.68 -0.48 18.36
C TYR A 55 -5.77 0.46 17.83
N VAL A 56 -6.18 1.46 18.60
CA VAL A 56 -7.14 2.47 18.15
C VAL A 56 -6.57 3.27 16.98
N GLU A 57 -5.30 3.63 17.07
CA GLU A 57 -4.53 4.31 16.03
C GLU A 57 -4.52 3.49 14.73
N GLN A 58 -4.34 2.16 14.82
CA GLN A 58 -4.43 1.25 13.67
C GLN A 58 -5.83 1.28 13.04
N LEU A 59 -6.89 1.22 13.86
CA LEU A 59 -8.27 1.29 13.36
C LEU A 59 -8.56 2.64 12.69
N VAL A 60 -8.03 3.74 13.22
CA VAL A 60 -8.14 5.06 12.58
C VAL A 60 -7.45 5.07 11.22
N ASP A 61 -6.22 4.57 11.15
CA ASP A 61 -5.44 4.50 9.91
C ASP A 61 -6.11 3.61 8.86
N GLU A 62 -6.70 2.49 9.28
CA GLU A 62 -7.39 1.52 8.42
C GLU A 62 -8.76 2.04 7.94
N LEU A 63 -9.59 2.56 8.85
CA LEU A 63 -11.01 2.77 8.60
C LEU A 63 -11.34 4.24 8.35
N LEU A 64 -10.72 5.18 9.06
CA LEU A 64 -11.06 6.60 8.96
C LEU A 64 -10.23 7.33 7.90
N LEU A 65 -8.91 7.08 7.81
CA LEU A 65 -8.05 7.82 6.88
C LEU A 65 -8.41 7.68 5.38
N PRO A 66 -9.02 6.59 4.89
CA PRO A 66 -9.51 6.54 3.51
C PRO A 66 -10.57 7.62 3.21
N VAL A 67 -11.37 8.01 4.20
CA VAL A 67 -12.45 9.00 4.05
C VAL A 67 -12.14 10.35 4.70
N VAL A 68 -11.11 10.46 5.53
CA VAL A 68 -10.67 11.70 6.19
C VAL A 68 -9.43 12.25 5.49
N ASP A 69 -9.53 13.44 4.91
CA ASP A 69 -8.37 14.11 4.32
C ASP A 69 -7.58 14.86 5.41
N HIS A 70 -6.86 14.09 6.22
CA HIS A 70 -6.01 14.58 7.30
C HIS A 70 -4.89 15.53 6.81
N VAL A 71 -4.42 15.37 5.58
CA VAL A 71 -3.43 16.27 4.97
C VAL A 71 -4.06 17.63 4.67
N TYR A 72 -5.27 17.63 4.10
CA TYR A 72 -6.01 18.87 3.86
C TYR A 72 -6.42 19.54 5.18
N MET A 73 -6.80 18.76 6.20
CA MET A 73 -7.01 19.27 7.56
C MET A 73 -5.74 19.92 8.11
N ALA A 74 -4.59 19.24 8.08
CA ALA A 74 -3.31 19.78 8.53
C ALA A 74 -2.94 21.08 7.80
N LYS A 75 -3.15 21.12 6.48
CA LYS A 75 -3.00 22.33 5.67
C LYS A 75 -3.91 23.47 6.13
N ARG A 76 -5.17 23.17 6.46
CA ARG A 76 -6.09 24.16 7.02
C ARG A 76 -5.65 24.59 8.42
N VAL A 77 -5.12 23.71 9.25
CA VAL A 77 -4.62 24.04 10.60
C VAL A 77 -3.41 24.99 10.52
N LEU A 78 -2.41 24.70 9.67
CA LEU A 78 -1.26 25.60 9.48
C LEU A 78 -1.61 26.90 8.75
N GLY A 79 -2.67 26.89 7.94
CA GLY A 79 -3.20 28.09 7.28
C GLY A 79 -2.12 28.84 6.48
N LYS A 80 -1.90 30.12 6.84
CA LYS A 80 -0.92 31.00 6.17
C LYS A 80 0.53 30.49 6.26
N TYR A 81 0.85 29.68 7.27
CA TYR A 81 2.19 29.15 7.49
C TYR A 81 2.51 27.93 6.62
N TRP A 82 1.51 27.24 6.06
CA TRP A 82 1.71 26.05 5.23
C TRP A 82 2.67 26.31 4.07
N LYS A 83 2.49 27.42 3.35
CA LYS A 83 3.35 27.80 2.21
C LYS A 83 4.79 28.18 2.61
N ARG A 84 5.03 28.48 3.89
CA ARG A 84 6.35 28.85 4.43
C ARG A 84 7.09 27.63 4.98
N ALA A 85 6.38 26.58 5.36
CA ALA A 85 6.96 25.34 5.83
C ALA A 85 7.64 24.59 4.68
N SER A 86 8.82 24.02 4.94
CA SER A 86 9.47 23.07 4.03
C SER A 86 8.61 21.81 3.85
N MET A 87 8.88 21.00 2.82
CA MET A 87 8.17 19.73 2.62
C MET A 87 8.32 18.79 3.82
N GLU A 88 9.51 18.76 4.41
CA GLU A 88 9.79 17.99 5.63
C GLU A 88 8.95 18.51 6.81
N GLN A 89 8.91 19.84 7.02
CA GLN A 89 8.10 20.44 8.08
C GLN A 89 6.60 20.17 7.88
N GLN A 90 6.10 20.24 6.64
CA GLN A 90 4.71 19.90 6.32
C GLN A 90 4.40 18.44 6.66
N LYS A 91 5.30 17.51 6.30
CA LYS A 91 5.17 16.09 6.62
C LYS A 91 5.18 15.86 8.13
N THR A 92 6.19 16.38 8.83
CA THR A 92 6.34 16.27 10.29
C THR A 92 5.12 16.82 11.01
N PHE A 93 4.66 18.01 10.63
CA PHE A 93 3.45 18.60 11.20
C PHE A 93 2.21 17.75 10.94
N THR A 94 2.03 17.25 9.70
CA THR A 94 0.86 16.44 9.34
C THR A 94 0.79 15.15 10.16
N ILE A 95 1.92 14.48 10.36
CA ILE A 95 2.03 13.28 11.20
C ILE A 95 1.69 13.64 12.66
N ALA A 96 2.34 14.66 13.23
CA ALA A 96 2.11 15.05 14.61
C ALA A 96 0.67 15.53 14.87
N PHE A 97 0.08 16.24 13.91
CA PHE A 97 -1.32 16.65 13.96
C PHE A 97 -2.27 15.45 13.94
N LYS A 98 -2.03 14.47 13.06
CA LYS A 98 -2.80 13.22 13.02
C LYS A 98 -2.76 12.53 14.39
N GLU A 99 -1.56 12.32 14.93
CA GLU A 99 -1.35 11.68 16.23
C GLU A 99 -2.03 12.45 17.38
N LYS A 100 -1.95 13.78 17.37
CA LYS A 100 -2.65 14.63 18.34
C LYS A 100 -4.15 14.42 18.30
N VAL A 101 -4.75 14.45 17.12
CA VAL A 101 -6.20 14.24 16.97
C VAL A 101 -6.58 12.85 17.49
N ILE A 102 -5.87 11.80 17.08
CA ILE A 102 -6.18 10.43 17.52
C ILE A 102 -6.09 10.32 19.03
N ARG A 103 -4.99 10.75 19.65
CA ARG A 103 -4.80 10.67 21.10
C ARG A 103 -5.82 11.48 21.89
N THR A 104 -6.23 12.65 21.38
CA THR A 104 -7.25 13.49 22.01
C THR A 104 -8.58 12.75 22.11
N TYR A 105 -8.92 11.89 21.14
CA TYR A 105 -10.20 11.17 21.07
C TYR A 105 -10.09 9.66 21.34
N ALA A 106 -8.89 9.12 21.53
CA ALA A 106 -8.65 7.70 21.79
C ALA A 106 -9.43 7.19 23.01
N GLY A 107 -9.52 8.00 24.07
CA GLY A 107 -10.33 7.67 25.25
C GLY A 107 -11.82 7.50 24.93
N ALA A 108 -12.37 8.31 24.02
CA ALA A 108 -13.76 8.18 23.59
C ALA A 108 -13.97 6.91 22.76
N PHE A 109 -13.02 6.55 21.87
CA PHE A 109 -13.07 5.29 21.14
C PHE A 109 -12.99 4.08 22.09
N ARG A 110 -12.13 4.10 23.11
CA ARG A 110 -12.04 3.02 24.11
C ARG A 110 -13.27 2.91 25.01
N ALA A 111 -13.97 4.02 25.25
CA ALA A 111 -15.19 4.07 26.05
C ALA A 111 -16.46 3.72 25.24
N PHE A 112 -16.35 3.55 23.92
CA PHE A 112 -17.48 3.14 23.10
C PHE A 112 -17.92 1.72 23.48
N ASP A 113 -19.21 1.56 23.79
CA ASP A 113 -19.78 0.31 24.31
C ASP A 113 -21.07 -0.10 23.61
N GLY A 114 -21.32 0.46 22.41
CA GLY A 114 -22.51 0.18 21.61
C GLY A 114 -23.53 1.32 21.59
N GLN A 115 -23.09 2.55 21.88
CA GLN A 115 -23.94 3.73 21.76
C GLN A 115 -24.54 3.84 20.33
N THR A 116 -25.84 4.11 20.25
CA THR A 116 -26.53 4.32 18.97
C THR A 116 -26.13 5.66 18.37
N ILE A 117 -25.75 5.66 17.09
CA ILE A 117 -25.46 6.87 16.33
C ILE A 117 -26.61 7.11 15.35
N LEU A 118 -27.29 8.25 15.49
CA LEU A 118 -28.37 8.66 14.59
C LEU A 118 -27.84 9.69 13.61
N PHE A 119 -27.93 9.40 12.31
CA PHE A 119 -27.52 10.32 11.23
C PHE A 119 -28.71 11.07 10.65
N GLU A 120 -28.52 12.35 10.35
CA GLU A 120 -29.44 13.17 9.57
C GLU A 120 -29.02 13.18 8.09
N ASP A 121 -29.95 13.52 7.20
CA ASP A 121 -29.67 13.66 5.76
C ASP A 121 -28.60 14.74 5.50
N SER A 122 -27.78 14.52 4.47
CA SER A 122 -26.74 15.48 4.14
C SER A 122 -27.32 16.77 3.57
N ARG A 123 -26.68 17.88 3.95
CA ARG A 123 -26.95 19.19 3.37
C ARG A 123 -25.81 19.58 2.44
N LEU A 124 -26.08 19.56 1.14
CA LEU A 124 -25.14 20.03 0.12
C LEU A 124 -25.08 21.56 0.06
N ASN A 125 -23.95 22.10 -0.39
CA ASN A 125 -23.85 23.49 -0.83
C ASN A 125 -24.40 23.67 -2.25
N ASP A 126 -24.52 24.92 -2.69
CA ASP A 126 -25.09 25.28 -4.00
C ASP A 126 -24.33 24.65 -5.19
N GLU A 127 -23.01 24.47 -5.04
CA GLU A 127 -22.17 23.84 -6.07
C GLU A 127 -22.20 22.30 -6.04
N GLY A 128 -22.84 21.70 -5.04
CA GLY A 128 -22.89 20.24 -4.85
C GLY A 128 -21.55 19.57 -4.56
N ASN A 129 -20.49 20.35 -4.26
CA ASN A 129 -19.13 19.87 -4.02
C ASN A 129 -18.72 19.89 -2.55
N GLN A 130 -19.58 20.40 -1.66
CA GLN A 130 -19.43 20.36 -0.22
C GLN A 130 -20.72 19.90 0.45
N ALA A 131 -20.59 19.18 1.56
CA ALA A 131 -21.73 18.68 2.32
C ALA A 131 -21.49 18.84 3.82
N ILE A 132 -22.59 18.93 4.58
CA ILE A 132 -22.61 18.74 6.02
C ILE A 132 -23.49 17.53 6.31
N VAL A 133 -22.94 16.55 7.02
CA VAL A 133 -23.70 15.42 7.58
C VAL A 133 -23.72 15.61 9.09
N LYS A 134 -24.88 15.49 9.72
CA LYS A 134 -25.01 15.62 11.17
C LYS A 134 -25.31 14.28 11.80
N SER A 135 -24.83 14.07 13.02
CA SER A 135 -25.18 12.90 13.81
C SER A 135 -25.34 13.21 15.30
N GLN A 136 -26.00 12.29 15.98
CA GLN A 136 -26.17 12.29 17.42
C GLN A 136 -25.81 10.93 18.02
N ILE A 137 -24.80 10.91 18.89
CA ILE A 137 -24.40 9.72 19.65
C ILE A 137 -25.24 9.68 20.93
N GLN A 138 -26.12 8.69 21.04
CA GLN A 138 -27.00 8.53 22.18
C GLN A 138 -26.25 8.03 23.41
N ARG A 139 -26.55 8.58 24.59
CA ARG A 139 -25.94 8.19 25.87
C ARG A 139 -27.01 7.82 26.88
N VAL A 140 -26.74 6.80 27.69
CA VAL A 140 -27.62 6.43 28.79
C VAL A 140 -27.45 7.44 29.93
N GLY A 141 -28.54 8.08 30.34
CA GLY A 141 -28.54 9.02 31.48
C GLY A 141 -27.82 10.35 31.23
N ALA A 142 -27.46 10.67 29.99
CA ALA A 142 -26.83 11.94 29.61
C ALA A 142 -27.38 12.46 28.27
N PRO A 143 -27.33 13.77 27.99
CA PRO A 143 -27.73 14.32 26.68
C PRO A 143 -26.94 13.67 25.51
N PRO A 144 -27.51 13.55 24.30
CA PRO A 144 -26.77 13.03 23.16
C PRO A 144 -25.60 13.94 22.77
N ILE A 145 -24.52 13.37 22.24
CA ILE A 145 -23.38 14.14 21.72
C ILE A 145 -23.65 14.46 20.25
N ARG A 146 -23.62 15.74 19.89
CA ARG A 146 -23.80 16.23 18.52
C ARG A 146 -22.46 16.26 17.79
N VAL A 147 -22.44 15.67 16.60
CA VAL A 147 -21.26 15.65 15.72
C VAL A 147 -21.66 16.05 14.31
N ASP A 148 -21.07 17.13 13.79
CA ASP A 148 -21.23 17.53 12.40
C ASP A 148 -19.95 17.25 11.61
N TYR A 149 -20.09 16.57 10.48
CA TYR A 149 -19.01 16.25 9.56
C TYR A 149 -19.09 17.18 8.35
N LYS A 150 -18.01 17.90 8.06
CA LYS A 150 -17.89 18.69 6.82
C LYS A 150 -17.13 17.91 5.79
N LEU A 151 -17.74 17.71 4.63
CA LEU A 151 -17.18 16.93 3.53
C LEU A 151 -17.01 17.79 2.29
N TYR A 152 -16.05 17.41 1.46
CA TYR A 152 -15.87 17.95 0.12
C TYR A 152 -15.65 16.83 -0.89
N LEU A 153 -16.06 17.06 -2.13
CA LEU A 153 -15.93 16.09 -3.21
C LEU A 153 -14.54 16.23 -3.86
N LYS A 154 -13.73 15.18 -3.80
CA LYS A 154 -12.40 15.09 -4.40
C LYS A 154 -12.30 13.84 -5.25
N GLN A 155 -11.99 13.99 -6.53
CA GLN A 155 -11.84 12.86 -7.46
C GLN A 155 -13.05 11.89 -7.42
N LYS A 156 -14.27 12.44 -7.37
CA LYS A 156 -15.55 11.71 -7.24
C LYS A 156 -15.74 10.94 -5.92
N GLN A 157 -14.91 11.19 -4.90
CA GLN A 157 -15.04 10.62 -3.57
C GLN A 157 -15.27 11.73 -2.55
N TRP A 158 -16.22 11.52 -1.63
CA TRP A 158 -16.46 12.43 -0.53
C TRP A 158 -15.40 12.24 0.55
N GLN A 159 -14.78 13.32 1.01
CA GLN A 159 -13.80 13.29 2.07
C GLN A 159 -14.13 14.29 3.17
N VAL A 160 -14.06 13.84 4.41
CA VAL A 160 -14.21 14.67 5.60
C VAL A 160 -12.98 15.56 5.75
N PHE A 161 -13.21 16.86 5.92
CA PHE A 161 -12.15 17.86 6.13
C PHE A 161 -12.32 18.68 7.40
N ASP A 162 -13.39 18.47 8.15
CA ASP A 162 -13.57 19.02 9.49
C ASP A 162 -14.64 18.21 10.23
N VAL A 163 -14.50 18.13 11.55
CA VAL A 163 -15.52 17.58 12.44
C VAL A 163 -15.82 18.62 13.50
N ILE A 164 -17.09 18.81 13.81
CA ILE A 164 -17.58 19.75 14.82
C ILE A 164 -18.24 18.92 15.91
N ILE A 165 -17.71 18.95 17.12
CA ILE A 165 -18.25 18.21 18.26
C ILE A 165 -18.80 19.26 19.24
N GLU A 166 -20.08 19.15 19.61
CA GLU A 166 -20.74 20.12 20.50
C GLU A 166 -20.54 21.59 20.07
N GLY A 167 -20.58 21.84 18.74
CA GLY A 167 -20.41 23.17 18.16
C GLY A 167 -18.96 23.64 18.01
N VAL A 168 -17.98 22.85 18.45
CA VAL A 168 -16.55 23.19 18.38
C VAL A 168 -15.89 22.47 17.20
N SER A 169 -15.43 23.24 16.21
CA SER A 169 -14.67 22.73 15.06
C SER A 169 -13.27 22.29 15.48
N LEU A 170 -12.92 21.03 15.19
CA LEU A 170 -11.57 20.50 15.41
C LEU A 170 -10.54 21.34 14.66
N THR A 171 -10.72 21.52 13.35
CA THR A 171 -9.72 22.18 12.50
C THR A 171 -9.50 23.63 12.94
N LYS A 172 -10.57 24.33 13.34
CA LYS A 172 -10.47 25.70 13.84
C LYS A 172 -9.74 25.74 15.19
N SER A 173 -10.16 24.93 16.16
CA SER A 173 -9.54 24.93 17.50
C SER A 173 -8.06 24.58 17.44
N PHE A 174 -7.66 23.61 16.62
CA PHE A 174 -6.25 23.30 16.42
C PHE A 174 -5.49 24.41 15.69
N ARG A 175 -6.11 25.08 14.70
CA ARG A 175 -5.49 26.24 14.03
C ARG A 175 -5.16 27.33 15.03
N ASP A 176 -6.09 27.64 15.92
CA ASP A 176 -5.93 28.72 16.90
C ASP A 176 -4.78 28.39 17.87
N GLN A 177 -4.71 27.14 18.36
CA GLN A 177 -3.60 26.67 19.21
C GLN A 177 -2.23 26.70 18.49
N VAL A 178 -2.17 26.18 17.27
CA VAL A 178 -0.92 26.12 16.50
C VAL A 178 -0.46 27.52 16.08
N SER A 179 -1.38 28.40 15.69
CA SER A 179 -1.04 29.79 15.34
C SER A 179 -0.45 30.53 16.53
N LEU A 180 -1.01 30.35 17.72
CA LEU A 180 -0.46 30.94 18.95
C LEU A 180 0.97 30.43 19.23
N SER A 181 1.21 29.12 19.13
CA SER A 181 2.56 28.58 19.33
C SER A 181 3.55 29.08 18.28
N ILE A 182 3.13 29.22 17.01
CA ILE A 182 3.99 29.78 15.96
C ILE A 182 4.30 31.25 16.20
N GLU A 183 3.34 32.03 16.70
CA GLU A 183 3.53 33.45 17.04
C GLU A 183 4.49 33.63 18.22
N GLN A 184 4.50 32.70 19.17
CA GLN A 184 5.38 32.73 20.35
C GLN A 184 6.79 32.20 20.06
N ASP A 185 6.91 31.05 19.39
CA ASP A 185 8.16 30.30 19.28
C ASP A 185 8.74 30.26 17.85
N GLY A 186 7.99 30.70 16.85
CA GLY A 186 8.31 30.52 15.45
C GLY A 186 7.89 29.16 14.88
N LEU A 187 7.82 29.07 13.55
CA LEU A 187 7.25 27.93 12.84
C LEU A 187 7.99 26.61 13.10
N ALA A 188 9.32 26.62 13.00
CA ALA A 188 10.11 25.41 13.17
C ALA A 188 9.98 24.85 14.59
N GLN A 189 10.04 25.72 15.61
CA GLN A 189 9.94 25.32 17.01
C GLN A 189 8.54 24.83 17.36
N ALA A 190 7.49 25.49 16.88
CA ALA A 190 6.11 25.05 17.09
C ALA A 190 5.85 23.66 16.51
N ILE A 191 6.36 23.39 15.29
CA ILE A 191 6.27 22.06 14.67
C ILE A 191 7.08 21.05 15.48
N SER A 192 8.31 21.38 15.92
CA SER A 192 9.12 20.49 16.74
C SER A 192 8.44 20.15 18.06
N LYS A 193 7.90 21.14 18.79
CA LYS A 193 7.18 20.93 20.05
C LYS A 193 5.99 19.99 19.87
N LEU A 194 5.19 20.23 18.84
CA LEU A 194 4.05 19.37 18.51
C LEU A 194 4.50 17.95 18.16
N ALA A 195 5.53 17.82 17.33
CA ALA A 195 6.09 16.53 16.95
C ALA A 195 6.70 15.79 18.14
N ASP A 196 7.30 16.50 19.09
CA ASP A 196 7.89 15.90 20.29
C ASP A 196 6.82 15.41 21.27
N GLU A 197 5.75 16.19 21.45
CA GLU A 197 4.61 15.83 22.32
C GLU A 197 3.77 14.69 21.70
N TYR A 198 3.60 14.70 20.38
CA TYR A 198 2.77 13.75 19.63
C TYR A 198 3.61 12.92 18.65
N LYS A 199 4.74 12.38 19.11
CA LYS A 199 5.45 11.30 18.39
C LYS A 199 4.52 10.12 18.29
N SER A 200 4.40 9.52 17.11
CA SER A 200 3.67 8.26 16.98
C SER A 200 4.26 7.24 17.96
N ALA A 201 3.39 6.55 18.69
CA ALA A 201 3.82 5.53 19.63
C ALA A 201 4.09 4.18 18.94
N ALA A 202 3.74 4.06 17.65
CA ALA A 202 4.07 2.89 16.84
C ALA A 202 5.60 2.81 16.64
N PRO A 203 6.26 1.72 17.05
CA PRO A 203 7.70 1.55 16.82
C PRO A 203 8.03 1.56 15.33
N THR A 204 9.12 2.22 14.95
CA THR A 204 9.59 2.28 13.55
C THR A 204 10.55 1.14 13.23
N VAL A 205 10.27 0.42 12.16
CA VAL A 205 11.18 -0.54 11.51
C VAL A 205 11.83 0.13 10.31
N LYS A 206 13.16 0.22 10.32
CA LYS A 206 13.97 0.75 9.22
C LYS A 206 14.45 -0.40 8.35
N LEU A 207 13.95 -0.45 7.12
CA LEU A 207 14.24 -1.53 6.17
C LEU A 207 14.93 -0.99 4.92
N GLY A 208 15.96 -1.69 4.49
CA GLY A 208 16.60 -1.45 3.20
C GLY A 208 15.70 -1.86 2.04
N ALA A 209 15.67 -1.04 0.99
CA ALA A 209 14.94 -1.33 -0.23
C ALA A 209 15.84 -1.10 -1.45
N ARG A 210 16.19 -2.17 -2.15
CA ARG A 210 16.93 -2.06 -3.42
C ARG A 210 15.96 -1.65 -4.52
N ALA A 211 16.33 -0.64 -5.30
CA ALA A 211 15.52 -0.21 -6.44
C ALA A 211 15.38 -1.38 -7.44
N TRP A 212 14.14 -1.80 -7.67
CA TRP A 212 13.77 -2.90 -8.55
C TRP A 212 12.32 -2.68 -9.00
N GLY A 213 12.12 -1.74 -9.92
CA GLY A 213 10.80 -1.47 -10.49
C GLY A 213 10.30 -2.67 -11.29
N PRO A 214 8.99 -3.00 -11.27
CA PRO A 214 7.88 -2.28 -10.60
C PRO A 214 7.68 -2.64 -9.11
N TYR A 215 8.44 -3.58 -8.55
CA TYR A 215 8.27 -4.02 -7.17
C TYR A 215 8.66 -2.95 -6.14
N LEU A 216 9.76 -2.23 -6.39
CA LEU A 216 10.38 -1.27 -5.46
C LEU A 216 10.99 -0.07 -6.18
N GLY A 217 10.66 1.15 -5.74
CA GLY A 217 11.29 2.37 -6.23
C GLY A 217 10.82 3.62 -5.50
N SER A 218 11.75 4.53 -5.18
CA SER A 218 11.45 5.76 -4.43
C SER A 218 10.49 6.71 -5.16
N ASN A 219 10.37 6.58 -6.48
CA ASN A 219 9.51 7.36 -7.36
C ASN A 219 8.22 6.64 -7.77
N LEU A 220 8.00 5.40 -7.31
CA LEU A 220 6.79 4.63 -7.64
C LEU A 220 5.67 4.97 -6.65
N PRO A 221 4.39 4.91 -7.07
CA PRO A 221 3.25 4.98 -6.15
C PRO A 221 3.40 3.94 -5.04
N GLY A 222 3.21 4.32 -3.77
CA GLY A 222 3.42 3.41 -2.62
C GLY A 222 4.83 2.84 -2.49
N PHE A 223 5.81 3.44 -3.18
CA PHE A 223 7.17 2.94 -3.37
C PHE A 223 7.28 1.59 -4.11
N GLY A 224 6.23 1.19 -4.84
CA GLY A 224 6.13 -0.09 -5.54
C GLY A 224 5.37 -1.15 -4.73
N LEU A 225 4.90 -2.21 -5.41
CA LEU A 225 4.00 -3.21 -4.81
C LEU A 225 4.59 -3.89 -3.57
N ALA A 226 5.87 -4.25 -3.61
CA ALA A 226 6.51 -4.96 -2.51
C ALA A 226 6.61 -4.06 -1.27
N ALA A 227 6.95 -2.78 -1.45
CA ALA A 227 6.99 -1.81 -0.37
C ALA A 227 5.60 -1.53 0.21
N ASP A 228 4.58 -1.43 -0.64
CA ASP A 228 3.20 -1.17 -0.22
C ASP A 228 2.64 -2.32 0.62
N ILE A 229 2.84 -3.58 0.18
CA ILE A 229 2.48 -4.78 0.96
C ILE A 229 3.23 -4.79 2.30
N VAL A 230 4.54 -4.56 2.30
CA VAL A 230 5.33 -4.66 3.52
C VAL A 230 4.95 -3.57 4.53
N THR A 231 4.79 -2.34 4.06
CA THR A 231 4.39 -1.21 4.90
C THR A 231 2.99 -1.44 5.47
N THR A 232 2.05 -1.93 4.65
CA THR A 232 0.68 -2.20 5.08
C THR A 232 0.60 -3.35 6.08
N ALA A 233 1.39 -4.42 5.89
CA ALA A 233 1.47 -5.54 6.83
C ALA A 233 2.03 -5.10 8.19
N PHE A 234 3.16 -4.38 8.22
CA PHE A 234 3.72 -3.86 9.47
C PHE A 234 2.79 -2.85 10.16
N ALA A 235 2.14 -1.97 9.40
CA ALA A 235 1.13 -1.05 9.92
C ALA A 235 -0.01 -1.82 10.62
N ARG A 236 -0.45 -2.93 10.04
CA ARG A 236 -1.48 -3.80 10.64
C ARG A 236 -1.03 -4.54 11.90
N ALA A 237 0.27 -4.63 12.11
CA ALA A 237 0.89 -5.13 13.34
C ALA A 237 1.28 -4.02 14.33
N GLY A 238 0.97 -2.75 14.02
CA GLY A 238 1.25 -1.61 14.89
C GLY A 238 2.63 -0.99 14.75
N TYR A 239 3.31 -1.24 13.63
CA TYR A 239 4.63 -0.69 13.34
C TYR A 239 4.57 0.36 12.24
N GLN A 240 5.45 1.35 12.31
CA GLN A 240 5.77 2.18 11.15
C GLN A 240 6.92 1.57 10.36
N VAL A 241 6.94 1.79 9.05
CA VAL A 241 8.08 1.39 8.20
C VAL A 241 8.75 2.64 7.64
N GLU A 242 10.06 2.73 7.86
CA GLU A 242 10.95 3.68 7.18
C GLU A 242 11.77 2.90 6.15
N LEU A 243 11.55 3.19 4.87
CA LEU A 243 12.29 2.56 3.79
C LEU A 243 13.52 3.39 3.44
N VAL A 244 14.68 2.74 3.43
CA VAL A 244 15.96 3.32 3.01
C VAL A 244 16.35 2.73 1.67
N PHE A 245 16.16 3.53 0.61
CA PHE A 245 16.55 3.15 -0.74
C PHE A 245 18.05 3.32 -0.95
N ALA A 246 18.77 2.22 -1.16
CA ALA A 246 20.21 2.23 -1.36
C ALA A 246 20.69 0.99 -2.16
N PRO A 247 21.92 0.99 -2.71
CA PRO A 247 22.53 -0.20 -3.30
C PRO A 247 22.72 -1.33 -2.28
N ALA A 248 22.78 -2.58 -2.74
CA ALA A 248 22.83 -3.78 -1.88
C ALA A 248 23.96 -3.72 -0.83
N LEU A 249 25.18 -3.36 -1.25
CA LEU A 249 26.32 -3.23 -0.33
C LEU A 249 26.04 -2.22 0.79
N LYS A 250 25.36 -1.11 0.48
CA LYS A 250 25.05 -0.08 1.48
C LYS A 250 23.97 -0.51 2.46
N ILE A 251 23.00 -1.29 1.99
CA ILE A 251 21.98 -1.91 2.85
C ILE A 251 22.66 -2.89 3.81
N GLU A 252 23.57 -3.73 3.31
CA GLU A 252 24.32 -4.70 4.13
C GLU A 252 25.20 -4.02 5.18
N GLU A 253 25.95 -2.98 4.79
CA GLU A 253 26.75 -2.16 5.71
C GLU A 253 25.89 -1.54 6.81
N ASN A 254 24.78 -0.88 6.44
CA ASN A 254 23.91 -0.21 7.39
C ASN A 254 23.17 -1.20 8.30
N THR A 255 22.83 -2.38 7.79
CA THR A 255 22.22 -3.47 8.57
C THR A 255 23.23 -4.02 9.59
N SER A 256 24.46 -4.26 9.16
CA SER A 256 25.55 -4.74 10.03
C SER A 256 25.92 -3.72 11.11
N ALA A 257 25.83 -2.43 10.79
CA ALA A 257 26.03 -1.32 11.72
C ALA A 257 24.83 -1.07 12.66
N GLY A 258 23.73 -1.82 12.54
CA GLY A 258 22.51 -1.65 13.33
C GLY A 258 21.67 -0.40 12.97
N GLN A 259 21.97 0.25 11.84
CA GLN A 259 21.21 1.40 11.33
C GLN A 259 19.94 0.98 10.58
N LEU A 260 19.93 -0.24 10.05
CA LEU A 260 18.75 -0.91 9.48
C LEU A 260 18.51 -2.22 10.24
N GLN A 261 17.24 -2.61 10.39
CA GLN A 261 16.91 -3.92 10.97
C GLN A 261 16.93 -5.04 9.92
N GLY A 262 16.85 -4.71 8.64
CA GLY A 262 16.83 -5.70 7.57
C GLY A 262 16.50 -5.11 6.21
N GLU A 263 15.97 -5.94 5.31
CA GLU A 263 15.59 -5.54 3.95
C GLU A 263 14.28 -6.19 3.48
N ILE A 264 13.72 -5.64 2.40
CA ILE A 264 12.50 -6.13 1.76
C ILE A 264 12.78 -6.63 0.35
N ALA A 265 11.87 -7.45 -0.18
CA ALA A 265 12.01 -8.16 -1.45
C ALA A 265 13.28 -9.03 -1.52
N ALA A 266 13.68 -9.57 -0.38
CA ALA A 266 14.80 -10.49 -0.29
C ALA A 266 14.40 -11.86 -0.85
N TRP A 267 15.24 -12.42 -1.71
CA TRP A 267 15.18 -13.84 -2.01
C TRP A 267 15.91 -14.61 -0.91
N GLN A 268 15.27 -15.64 -0.36
CA GLN A 268 15.93 -16.48 0.64
C GLN A 268 17.14 -17.18 0.01
N PRO A 269 18.31 -17.15 0.68
CA PRO A 269 19.48 -17.90 0.22
C PRO A 269 19.22 -19.40 0.28
N GLN A 270 19.91 -20.14 -0.59
CA GLN A 270 19.77 -21.60 -0.71
C GLN A 270 20.10 -22.36 0.58
N GLN A 271 20.96 -21.79 1.42
CA GLN A 271 21.30 -22.32 2.74
C GLN A 271 20.77 -21.39 3.82
N ALA A 272 20.38 -21.97 4.95
CA ALA A 272 19.88 -21.21 6.10
C ALA A 272 20.92 -20.15 6.51
N SER A 273 20.48 -18.89 6.56
CA SER A 273 21.36 -17.81 6.99
C SER A 273 21.58 -17.87 8.50
N ALA A 274 22.85 -17.87 8.90
CA ALA A 274 23.25 -17.75 10.31
C ALA A 274 23.06 -16.32 10.85
N THR A 275 22.85 -15.33 9.98
CA THR A 275 22.82 -13.89 10.33
C THR A 275 21.46 -13.23 10.06
N GLN A 276 20.57 -13.87 9.30
CA GLN A 276 19.27 -13.33 8.92
C GLN A 276 18.13 -14.27 9.32
N LEU A 277 17.00 -13.69 9.71
CA LEU A 277 15.69 -14.30 9.77
C LEU A 277 14.89 -13.92 8.52
N TYR A 278 13.97 -14.78 8.09
CA TYR A 278 13.10 -14.52 6.94
C TYR A 278 11.63 -14.69 7.33
N SER A 279 10.78 -13.81 6.81
CA SER A 279 9.33 -13.91 6.96
C SER A 279 8.77 -15.08 6.16
N VAL A 280 7.46 -15.37 6.33
CA VAL A 280 6.72 -16.12 5.30
C VAL A 280 6.75 -15.34 3.97
N PRO A 281 6.62 -16.01 2.81
CA PRO A 281 6.66 -15.32 1.53
C PRO A 281 5.42 -14.44 1.37
N TYR A 282 5.62 -13.21 0.87
CA TYR A 282 4.54 -12.24 0.70
C TYR A 282 4.28 -11.88 -0.76
N LEU A 283 5.22 -12.22 -1.65
CA LEU A 283 5.09 -12.14 -3.10
C LEU A 283 5.91 -13.25 -3.72
N GLU A 284 5.67 -13.51 -5.00
CA GLU A 284 6.48 -14.37 -5.84
C GLU A 284 6.85 -13.59 -7.09
N ASN A 285 7.97 -13.93 -7.72
CA ASN A 285 8.33 -13.44 -9.03
C ASN A 285 8.88 -14.59 -9.88
N THR A 286 8.75 -14.47 -11.20
CA THR A 286 9.06 -15.57 -12.12
C THR A 286 10.18 -15.16 -13.05
N LEU A 287 11.22 -15.98 -13.13
CA LEU A 287 12.36 -15.78 -14.01
C LEU A 287 12.08 -16.42 -15.37
N VAL A 288 12.26 -15.66 -16.44
CA VAL A 288 11.97 -16.06 -17.82
C VAL A 288 13.08 -15.62 -18.76
N PHE A 289 13.24 -16.33 -19.86
CA PHE A 289 14.13 -15.91 -20.93
C PHE A 289 13.39 -15.03 -21.94
N ILE A 290 14.06 -13.98 -22.40
CA ILE A 290 13.69 -13.19 -23.58
C ILE A 290 14.60 -13.60 -24.72
N LYS A 291 14.01 -13.85 -25.87
CA LYS A 291 14.69 -14.22 -27.11
C LYS A 291 14.19 -13.36 -28.26
N ARG A 292 14.84 -13.48 -29.41
CA ARG A 292 14.29 -12.95 -30.66
C ARG A 292 13.09 -13.78 -31.13
N ASP A 293 12.18 -13.14 -31.85
CA ASP A 293 11.02 -13.78 -32.47
C ASP A 293 11.42 -14.89 -33.46
N ASP A 294 12.53 -14.69 -34.19
CA ASP A 294 13.10 -15.61 -35.16
C ASP A 294 13.97 -16.73 -34.57
N ASP A 295 14.27 -16.71 -33.26
CA ASP A 295 15.10 -17.74 -32.62
C ASP A 295 14.23 -18.96 -32.22
N PRO A 296 14.53 -20.17 -32.71
CA PRO A 296 13.74 -21.37 -32.41
C PRO A 296 13.94 -21.88 -30.99
N PHE A 297 14.82 -21.27 -30.17
CA PHE A 297 15.07 -21.68 -28.80
C PHE A 297 13.78 -21.74 -27.97
N ASP A 298 13.46 -22.92 -27.43
CA ASP A 298 12.37 -23.14 -26.49
C ASP A 298 12.70 -24.36 -25.63
N TYR A 299 12.03 -24.55 -24.50
CA TYR A 299 12.20 -25.76 -23.71
C TYR A 299 10.96 -26.06 -22.86
N ALA A 300 10.65 -27.34 -22.67
CA ALA A 300 9.56 -27.77 -21.79
C ALA A 300 10.05 -28.43 -20.49
N SER A 301 11.36 -28.69 -20.36
CA SER A 301 11.96 -29.34 -19.19
C SER A 301 13.41 -28.90 -18.95
N PRO A 302 13.94 -29.05 -17.72
CA PRO A 302 15.34 -28.75 -17.42
C PRO A 302 16.35 -29.54 -18.27
N ASP A 303 16.03 -30.78 -18.64
CA ASP A 303 16.90 -31.61 -19.47
C ASP A 303 16.94 -31.11 -20.92
N MET A 304 15.79 -30.72 -21.48
CA MET A 304 15.71 -30.10 -22.80
C MET A 304 16.47 -28.78 -22.84
N LEU A 305 16.37 -27.98 -21.78
CA LEU A 305 17.16 -26.76 -21.63
C LEU A 305 18.66 -27.08 -21.68
N LYS A 306 19.15 -28.01 -20.83
CA LYS A 306 20.58 -28.41 -20.83
C LYS A 306 21.04 -28.92 -22.19
N GLN A 307 20.20 -29.67 -22.90
CA GLN A 307 20.50 -30.17 -24.24
C GLN A 307 20.68 -29.02 -25.24
N HIS A 308 19.78 -28.03 -25.25
CA HIS A 308 19.93 -26.85 -26.10
C HIS A 308 21.22 -26.09 -25.82
N LEU A 309 21.57 -25.92 -24.55
CA LEU A 309 22.77 -25.20 -24.13
C LEU A 309 24.07 -25.93 -24.46
N THR A 310 24.04 -27.27 -24.47
CA THR A 310 25.21 -28.09 -24.83
C THR A 310 25.46 -28.08 -26.34
N ASN A 311 24.38 -28.05 -27.14
CA ASN A 311 24.47 -28.12 -28.60
C ASN A 311 24.84 -26.78 -29.26
N LYS A 312 24.56 -25.65 -28.60
CA LYS A 312 24.83 -24.30 -29.09
C LYS A 312 25.28 -23.43 -27.92
N GLY A 313 26.44 -22.78 -28.05
CA GLY A 313 26.89 -21.79 -27.07
C GLY A 313 26.02 -20.53 -27.14
N TYR A 314 25.12 -20.35 -26.17
CA TYR A 314 24.28 -19.16 -26.07
C TYR A 314 24.97 -18.05 -25.28
N ARG A 315 24.92 -16.81 -25.79
CA ARG A 315 25.26 -15.61 -25.02
C ARG A 315 24.05 -15.17 -24.21
N LEU A 316 24.19 -15.17 -22.89
CA LEU A 316 23.10 -14.85 -21.97
C LEU A 316 23.37 -13.54 -21.25
N GLY A 317 22.49 -12.57 -21.45
CA GLY A 317 22.42 -11.37 -20.64
C GLY A 317 21.77 -11.63 -19.28
N VAL A 318 22.42 -11.18 -18.22
CA VAL A 318 21.89 -11.21 -16.85
C VAL A 318 22.15 -9.87 -16.15
N PHE A 319 21.38 -9.56 -15.10
CA PHE A 319 21.67 -8.42 -14.25
C PHE A 319 22.95 -8.62 -13.46
N ASN A 320 23.73 -7.55 -13.36
CA ASN A 320 24.94 -7.53 -12.56
C ASN A 320 24.63 -7.64 -11.06
N GLY A 321 25.42 -8.44 -10.34
CA GLY A 321 25.31 -8.59 -8.89
C GLY A 321 24.05 -9.32 -8.37
N VAL A 322 23.30 -10.02 -9.23
CA VAL A 322 22.10 -10.76 -8.83
C VAL A 322 22.40 -12.26 -8.69
N ASP A 323 21.97 -12.85 -7.57
CA ASP A 323 21.93 -14.31 -7.37
C ASP A 323 20.56 -14.86 -7.78
N TYR A 324 20.49 -15.47 -8.96
CA TYR A 324 19.27 -16.10 -9.48
C TYR A 324 18.94 -17.46 -8.84
N GLY A 325 19.80 -17.96 -7.94
CA GLY A 325 19.62 -19.18 -7.18
C GLY A 325 19.94 -20.48 -7.91
N GLN A 326 19.66 -21.60 -7.24
CA GLN A 326 20.16 -22.93 -7.61
C GLN A 326 19.83 -23.37 -9.05
N ALA A 327 18.59 -23.15 -9.49
CA ALA A 327 18.16 -23.54 -10.83
C ALA A 327 19.03 -22.87 -11.92
N PHE A 328 19.37 -21.59 -11.71
CA PHE A 328 20.28 -20.87 -12.59
C PHE A 328 21.73 -21.31 -12.41
N SER A 329 22.23 -21.43 -11.17
CA SER A 329 23.62 -21.82 -10.89
C SER A 329 24.04 -23.15 -11.53
N GLN A 330 23.09 -24.09 -11.70
CA GLN A 330 23.34 -25.38 -12.38
C GLN A 330 23.52 -25.27 -13.89
N ILE A 331 22.95 -24.25 -14.53
CA ILE A 331 22.99 -24.06 -15.99
C ILE A 331 23.87 -22.88 -16.41
N ALA A 332 24.17 -21.96 -15.51
CA ALA A 332 24.98 -20.76 -15.77
C ALA A 332 26.34 -21.07 -16.42
N PRO A 333 27.07 -22.15 -16.05
CA PRO A 333 28.33 -22.51 -16.72
C PRO A 333 28.18 -22.93 -18.19
N LEU A 334 26.95 -23.24 -18.64
CA LEU A 334 26.66 -23.63 -20.03
C LEU A 334 26.43 -22.42 -20.94
N PHE A 335 26.44 -21.20 -20.39
CA PHE A 335 26.26 -19.96 -21.13
C PHE A 335 27.54 -19.12 -21.19
N HIS A 336 27.64 -18.29 -22.23
CA HIS A 336 28.54 -17.13 -22.23
C HIS A 336 27.83 -15.95 -21.56
N LEU A 337 28.11 -15.72 -20.27
CA LEU A 337 27.41 -14.71 -19.49
C LEU A 337 27.88 -13.28 -19.80
N GLN A 338 26.93 -12.39 -20.03
CA GLN A 338 27.13 -10.94 -20.10
C GLN A 338 26.33 -10.26 -19.00
N LYS A 339 27.03 -9.62 -18.06
CA LYS A 339 26.41 -8.92 -16.93
C LYS A 339 26.15 -7.46 -17.31
N LEU A 340 24.92 -7.01 -17.12
CA LEU A 340 24.45 -5.66 -17.47
C LEU A 340 23.71 -5.02 -16.30
N ASP A 341 23.73 -3.68 -16.21
CA ASP A 341 23.14 -2.97 -15.07
C ASP A 341 21.67 -2.54 -15.30
N TYR A 342 21.22 -2.52 -16.56
CA TYR A 342 19.89 -1.99 -16.93
C TYR A 342 19.03 -2.99 -17.70
N CYS A 343 17.75 -3.08 -17.32
CA CYS A 343 16.77 -3.93 -17.99
C CYS A 343 16.69 -3.61 -19.49
N SER A 344 16.53 -2.33 -19.83
CA SER A 344 16.42 -1.88 -21.21
C SER A 344 17.65 -2.20 -22.07
N GLN A 345 18.82 -2.33 -21.45
CA GLN A 345 20.03 -2.75 -22.13
C GLN A 345 19.94 -4.24 -22.50
N LEU A 346 19.48 -5.11 -21.59
CA LEU A 346 19.29 -6.53 -21.87
C LEU A 346 18.42 -6.75 -23.12
N PHE A 347 17.26 -6.08 -23.19
CA PHE A 347 16.35 -6.20 -24.33
C PHE A 347 16.97 -5.69 -25.63
N ARG A 348 17.66 -4.54 -25.58
CA ARG A 348 18.35 -3.97 -26.74
C ARG A 348 19.46 -4.89 -27.25
N GLU A 349 20.23 -5.50 -26.36
CA GLU A 349 21.32 -6.41 -26.76
C GLU A 349 20.79 -7.74 -27.34
N VAL A 350 19.59 -8.19 -26.96
CA VAL A 350 18.94 -9.34 -27.64
C VAL A 350 18.51 -8.94 -29.05
N ALA A 351 17.86 -7.76 -29.18
CA ALA A 351 17.33 -7.26 -30.44
C ALA A 351 18.41 -6.95 -31.48
N ASN A 352 19.56 -6.40 -31.05
CA ASN A 352 20.69 -6.10 -31.94
C ASN A 352 21.63 -7.31 -32.20
N LYS A 353 21.30 -8.49 -31.64
CA LYS A 353 22.06 -9.74 -31.78
C LYS A 353 23.43 -9.76 -31.06
N SER A 354 23.68 -8.85 -30.12
CA SER A 354 24.87 -8.89 -29.23
C SER A 354 24.80 -10.00 -28.19
N ILE A 355 23.60 -10.34 -27.72
CA ILE A 355 23.31 -11.53 -26.91
C ILE A 355 22.18 -12.33 -27.56
N ASP A 356 22.07 -13.60 -27.18
CA ASP A 356 21.07 -14.50 -27.74
C ASP A 356 19.82 -14.57 -26.87
N LEU A 357 20.01 -14.53 -25.55
CA LEU A 357 18.95 -14.59 -24.55
C LEU A 357 19.21 -13.55 -23.46
N ALA A 358 18.15 -13.09 -22.81
CA ALA A 358 18.23 -12.36 -21.54
C ALA A 358 17.39 -13.04 -20.46
N LEU A 359 17.95 -13.23 -19.26
CA LEU A 359 17.22 -13.75 -18.10
C LEU A 359 16.70 -12.58 -17.26
N VAL A 360 15.38 -12.45 -17.19
CA VAL A 360 14.70 -11.34 -16.54
C VAL A 360 13.52 -11.82 -15.72
N ASP A 361 12.97 -10.92 -14.91
CA ASP A 361 11.67 -11.13 -14.28
C ASP A 361 10.53 -11.00 -15.30
N SER A 362 9.51 -11.84 -15.15
CA SER A 362 8.37 -11.91 -16.07
C SER A 362 7.51 -10.65 -16.06
N TRP A 363 7.22 -10.07 -14.90
CA TRP A 363 6.41 -8.87 -14.83
C TRP A 363 7.16 -7.66 -15.39
N MET A 364 8.46 -7.55 -15.09
CA MET A 364 9.32 -6.57 -15.76
C MET A 364 9.36 -6.74 -17.27
N ALA A 365 9.42 -7.99 -17.76
CA ALA A 365 9.43 -8.27 -19.18
C ALA A 365 8.14 -7.81 -19.87
N ASP A 366 6.99 -8.08 -19.27
CA ASP A 366 5.70 -7.65 -19.81
C ASP A 366 5.63 -6.12 -19.90
N ILE A 367 6.14 -5.39 -18.90
CA ILE A 367 6.20 -3.93 -18.93
C ILE A 367 7.14 -3.42 -20.03
N GLU A 368 8.33 -4.01 -20.17
CA GLU A 368 9.32 -3.58 -21.16
C GLU A 368 8.82 -3.86 -22.60
N LEU A 369 8.25 -5.03 -22.85
CA LEU A 369 7.68 -5.39 -24.15
C LEU A 369 6.46 -4.52 -24.52
N ASN A 370 5.59 -4.21 -23.56
CA ASN A 370 4.41 -3.39 -23.83
C ASN A 370 4.74 -1.89 -23.98
N SER A 371 5.89 -1.42 -23.49
CA SER A 371 6.25 0.01 -23.53
C SER A 371 7.09 0.42 -24.74
N LYS A 372 7.67 -0.54 -25.49
CA LYS A 372 8.63 -0.26 -26.58
C LYS A 372 8.35 -1.07 -27.83
N GLU A 373 7.28 -0.70 -28.53
CA GLU A 373 6.76 -1.41 -29.71
C GLU A 373 7.85 -1.72 -30.77
N HIS A 374 8.75 -0.78 -31.08
CA HIS A 374 9.82 -0.99 -32.06
C HIS A 374 10.84 -2.07 -31.68
N ILE A 375 11.04 -2.34 -30.39
CA ILE A 375 11.95 -3.39 -29.91
C ILE A 375 11.16 -4.69 -29.69
N ALA A 376 9.96 -4.57 -29.12
CA ALA A 376 9.10 -5.70 -28.79
C ALA A 376 8.66 -6.50 -30.02
N ASN A 377 8.48 -5.86 -31.19
CA ASN A 377 8.12 -6.57 -32.43
C ASN A 377 9.15 -7.60 -32.90
N HIS A 378 10.36 -7.59 -32.33
CA HIS A 378 11.44 -8.52 -32.66
C HIS A 378 11.79 -9.46 -31.50
N LEU A 379 11.08 -9.37 -30.39
CA LEU A 379 11.38 -10.09 -29.16
C LEU A 379 10.16 -10.85 -28.66
N GLN A 380 10.41 -11.99 -28.03
CA GLN A 380 9.36 -12.75 -27.36
C GLN A 380 9.89 -13.38 -26.08
N ARG A 381 8.98 -13.56 -25.12
CA ARG A 381 9.22 -14.32 -23.89
C ARG A 381 9.15 -15.81 -24.19
N VAL A 382 10.12 -16.58 -23.70
CA VAL A 382 10.05 -18.04 -23.69
C VAL A 382 8.95 -18.47 -22.70
N ALA A 383 8.03 -19.32 -23.16
CA ALA A 383 6.80 -19.62 -22.43
C ALA A 383 7.06 -20.35 -21.10
N THR A 384 8.01 -21.28 -21.09
CA THR A 384 8.36 -22.03 -19.88
C THR A 384 9.30 -21.20 -19.00
N PRO A 385 8.96 -20.96 -17.73
CA PRO A 385 9.82 -20.21 -16.82
C PRO A 385 11.07 -21.02 -16.44
N LEU A 386 12.13 -20.32 -16.07
CA LEU A 386 13.33 -20.95 -15.51
C LEU A 386 13.09 -21.36 -14.05
N ALA A 387 12.53 -20.43 -13.27
CA ALA A 387 12.27 -20.64 -11.84
C ALA A 387 11.32 -19.58 -11.30
N SER A 388 10.63 -19.94 -10.23
CA SER A 388 9.91 -19.00 -9.35
C SER A 388 10.75 -18.66 -8.13
N ARG A 389 10.61 -17.43 -7.65
CA ARG A 389 11.36 -16.88 -6.51
C ARG A 389 10.39 -16.18 -5.57
N GLU A 390 10.38 -16.61 -4.32
CA GLU A 390 9.58 -15.98 -3.29
C GLU A 390 10.29 -14.76 -2.72
N LEU A 391 9.55 -13.67 -2.57
CA LEU A 391 9.99 -12.45 -1.91
C LEU A 391 9.60 -12.50 -0.43
N ARG A 392 10.57 -12.22 0.42
CA ARG A 392 10.45 -12.23 1.87
C ARG A 392 11.01 -10.93 2.45
N VAL A 393 10.55 -10.58 3.64
CA VAL A 393 11.24 -9.61 4.50
C VAL A 393 12.35 -10.39 5.20
N SER A 394 13.57 -9.88 5.16
CA SER A 394 14.64 -10.40 5.98
C SER A 394 14.98 -9.42 7.10
N ILE A 395 15.25 -9.95 8.29
CA ILE A 395 15.63 -9.18 9.46
C ILE A 395 16.93 -9.75 10.00
N ALA A 396 17.91 -8.90 10.27
CA ALA A 396 19.15 -9.34 10.87
C ALA A 396 18.88 -9.93 12.24
N ARG A 397 19.47 -11.09 12.54
CA ARG A 397 19.36 -11.74 13.86
C ARG A 397 19.93 -10.88 14.98
N SER A 398 20.86 -9.98 14.66
CA SER A 398 21.42 -8.99 15.58
C SER A 398 20.50 -7.79 15.83
N ALA A 399 19.42 -7.62 15.07
CA ALA A 399 18.48 -6.53 15.26
C ALA A 399 17.69 -6.72 16.56
N THR A 400 17.48 -5.62 17.30
CA THR A 400 16.65 -5.63 18.50
C THR A 400 15.24 -6.10 18.17
N GLY A 401 14.79 -7.19 18.82
CA GLY A 401 13.46 -7.75 18.61
C GLY A 401 13.27 -8.45 17.26
N ALA A 402 14.34 -8.99 16.64
CA ALA A 402 14.30 -9.60 15.31
C ALA A 402 13.16 -10.63 15.12
N GLU A 403 12.98 -11.57 16.06
CA GLU A 403 11.91 -12.56 16.01
C GLU A 403 10.52 -11.90 16.11
N ALA A 404 10.37 -10.90 16.97
CA ALA A 404 9.12 -10.17 17.14
C ALA A 404 8.77 -9.39 15.87
N LEU A 405 9.76 -8.82 15.17
CA LEU A 405 9.55 -8.13 13.88
C LEU A 405 9.06 -9.10 12.79
N ILE A 406 9.64 -10.30 12.70
CA ILE A 406 9.19 -11.33 11.77
C ILE A 406 7.77 -11.79 12.11
N GLN A 407 7.46 -12.03 13.38
CA GLN A 407 6.12 -12.41 13.82
C GLN A 407 5.10 -11.30 13.55
N ALA A 408 5.46 -10.04 13.83
CA ALA A 408 4.63 -8.88 13.55
C ALA A 408 4.31 -8.80 12.05
N PHE A 409 5.32 -8.89 11.18
CA PHE A 409 5.09 -8.90 9.74
C PHE A 409 4.19 -10.05 9.30
N ASN A 410 4.46 -11.29 9.75
CA ASN A 410 3.67 -12.46 9.36
C ASN A 410 2.20 -12.30 9.79
N THR A 411 1.96 -11.86 11.03
CA THR A 411 0.61 -11.59 11.57
C THR A 411 -0.09 -10.48 10.77
N GLY A 412 0.63 -9.41 10.46
CA GLY A 412 0.14 -8.32 9.64
C GLY A 412 -0.23 -8.78 8.23
N LEU A 413 0.61 -9.60 7.61
CA LEU A 413 0.37 -10.18 6.29
C LEU A 413 -0.88 -11.07 6.27
N GLU A 414 -1.07 -11.90 7.28
CA GLU A 414 -2.27 -12.72 7.43
C GLU A 414 -3.53 -11.86 7.54
N ARG A 415 -3.50 -10.80 8.35
CA ARG A 415 -4.63 -9.87 8.51
C ARG A 415 -5.01 -9.18 7.20
N ILE A 416 -4.03 -8.66 6.46
CA ILE A 416 -4.31 -7.95 5.19
C ILE A 416 -4.74 -8.91 4.07
N LYS A 417 -4.40 -10.20 4.17
CA LYS A 417 -4.95 -11.23 3.27
C LYS A 417 -6.40 -11.56 3.64
N ALA A 418 -6.70 -11.67 4.93
CA ALA A 418 -8.03 -12.02 5.43
C ALA A 418 -9.09 -10.96 5.11
N ASP A 419 -8.74 -9.68 5.16
CA ASP A 419 -9.67 -8.57 4.93
C ASP A 419 -9.74 -8.07 3.46
N GLY A 420 -9.01 -8.71 2.54
CA GLY A 420 -8.97 -8.36 1.12
C GLY A 420 -8.10 -7.15 0.76
N THR A 421 -7.39 -6.56 1.72
CA THR A 421 -6.44 -5.47 1.48
C THR A 421 -5.32 -5.91 0.53
N TYR A 422 -4.77 -7.11 0.73
CA TYR A 422 -3.70 -7.66 -0.11
C TYR A 422 -4.12 -7.72 -1.59
N GLN A 423 -5.31 -8.23 -1.91
CA GLN A 423 -5.85 -8.31 -3.26
C GLN A 423 -6.10 -6.92 -3.86
N SER A 424 -6.53 -5.97 -3.03
CA SER A 424 -6.70 -4.58 -3.44
C SER A 424 -5.35 -3.93 -3.80
N LEU A 425 -4.28 -4.24 -3.05
CA LEU A 425 -2.92 -3.80 -3.37
C LEU A 425 -2.43 -4.41 -4.70
N LEU A 426 -2.62 -5.71 -4.92
CA LEU A 426 -2.24 -6.34 -6.19
C LEU A 426 -2.91 -5.66 -7.39
N LYS A 427 -4.22 -5.37 -7.30
CA LYS A 427 -4.97 -4.66 -8.33
C LYS A 427 -4.49 -3.22 -8.51
N LYS A 428 -4.27 -2.49 -7.41
CA LYS A 428 -3.78 -1.09 -7.42
C LYS A 428 -2.48 -0.94 -8.20
N HIS A 429 -1.60 -1.94 -8.10
CA HIS A 429 -0.29 -1.92 -8.78
C HIS A 429 -0.29 -2.61 -10.14
N ASN A 430 -1.44 -3.08 -10.63
CA ASN A 430 -1.55 -3.87 -11.87
C ASN A 430 -0.64 -5.12 -11.87
N TYR A 431 -0.56 -5.80 -10.73
CA TYR A 431 0.18 -7.04 -10.62
C TYR A 431 -0.52 -8.17 -11.39
N PRO A 432 0.17 -8.92 -12.27
CA PRO A 432 -0.40 -10.07 -12.96
C PRO A 432 -0.98 -11.07 -11.95
N GLN A 433 -2.25 -11.45 -12.12
CA GLN A 433 -2.97 -12.37 -11.23
C GLN A 433 -2.96 -13.80 -11.78
#